data_AF-A0A5N6KDE7-F1
#
_entry.id   AF-A0A5N6KDE7-F1
#
_cell.length_a   1.000
_cell.length_b   1.000
_cell.length_c   1.000
_cell.angle_alpha   90.00
_cell.angle_beta   90.00
_cell.angle_gamma   90.00
#
_symmetry.space_group_name_H-M   'P 1'
#
loop_
_entity.id
_entity.type
_entity.pdbx_description
1 polymer ?
#
loop_
_entity_poly.entity_id
_entity_poly.type
_entity_poly.pdbx_seq_one_letter_code
_entity_poly.pdbx_strand_id
1 'polypeptide(L)'
;MENFDWRNHVDSFTLGRHNPFWGPSGVVLKARRYLKYKRAMYSQAFYQPALYSNIKSVQTSAVLLLSSLVPTTYAWGTLGHYTVAYVATNFVSTATKSYFQEILGNTSTDYLASVATWSDSYRYTTAGAFSAPFHYIDAQDSPPSSCGVEYSRDCGSSGCVVSAIKNYTTILQKGTASAANLNIAAKVSINPTFKNNY
;
A
#
# COMPACT_ATOMS: atom_id res chain seq x y z
N MET A 1 20.16 -19.11 21.66
CA MET A 1 19.06 -18.14 21.68
C MET A 1 19.68 -16.77 21.60
N GLU A 2 19.71 -16.18 20.41
CA GLU A 2 20.10 -14.79 20.22
C GLU A 2 18.86 -14.04 19.73
N ASN A 3 18.48 -13.00 20.47
CA ASN A 3 17.40 -12.11 20.08
C ASN A 3 17.89 -11.27 18.90
N PHE A 4 17.31 -11.50 17.73
CA PHE A 4 17.49 -10.60 16.59
C PHE A 4 16.76 -9.29 16.91
N ASP A 5 17.52 -8.31 17.43
CA ASP A 5 17.05 -6.97 17.78
C ASP A 5 16.97 -6.09 16.54
N TRP A 6 15.76 -5.95 16.00
CA TRP A 6 15.46 -5.10 14.84
C TRP A 6 15.66 -3.59 15.11
N ARG A 7 15.81 -3.13 16.37
CA ARG A 7 15.95 -1.70 16.68
C ARG A 7 17.22 -1.09 16.10
N ASN A 8 18.27 -1.88 15.87
CA ASN A 8 19.57 -1.36 15.44
C ASN A 8 19.79 -1.39 13.92
N HIS A 9 18.79 -1.71 13.08
CA HIS A 9 18.98 -1.85 11.61
C HIS A 9 18.04 -1.00 10.75
N VAL A 10 17.15 -0.20 11.34
CA VAL A 10 16.26 0.73 10.60
C VAL A 10 16.67 2.20 10.71
N ASP A 11 17.67 2.53 11.52
CA ASP A 11 18.04 3.92 11.84
C ASP A 11 19.05 4.58 10.86
N SER A 12 19.26 4.02 9.67
CA SER A 12 20.15 4.65 8.69
C SER A 12 19.67 4.47 7.25
N PHE A 13 18.49 5.00 6.95
CA PHE A 13 18.21 5.57 5.62
C PHE A 13 18.21 7.10 5.73
N THR A 14 19.38 7.68 6.02
CA THR A 14 19.59 9.12 5.79
C THR A 14 19.70 9.35 4.29
N LEU A 15 18.59 9.64 3.63
CA LEU A 15 18.65 10.22 2.29
C LEU A 15 19.26 11.60 2.39
N GLY A 16 20.41 11.76 1.73
CA GLY A 16 21.25 12.95 1.76
C GLY A 16 20.49 14.22 1.37
N ARG A 17 20.75 15.28 2.14
CA ARG A 17 20.38 16.67 1.89
C ARG A 17 20.85 17.13 0.51
N HIS A 18 20.01 17.88 -0.22
CA HIS A 18 20.37 19.15 -0.88
C HIS A 18 19.12 19.89 -1.42
N ASN A 19 18.63 20.85 -0.60
CA ASN A 19 18.34 22.27 -0.92
C ASN A 19 17.22 22.66 -1.94
N PRO A 20 16.76 23.94 -1.96
CA PRO A 20 15.46 24.34 -1.42
C PRO A 20 14.58 25.06 -2.45
N PHE A 21 13.30 25.32 -2.14
CA PHE A 21 12.61 26.62 -2.27
C PHE A 21 11.07 26.50 -2.36
N TRP A 22 10.41 27.42 -1.64
CA TRP A 22 9.00 27.86 -1.68
C TRP A 22 7.94 27.04 -0.90
N GLY A 23 7.52 27.60 0.25
CA GLY A 23 6.13 27.56 0.73
C GLY A 23 5.26 28.65 0.05
N PRO A 24 3.97 28.87 0.41
CA PRO A 24 3.43 28.72 1.77
C PRO A 24 2.00 28.10 1.91
N SER A 25 1.71 27.67 3.15
CA SER A 25 0.42 27.77 3.88
C SER A 25 -0.79 26.91 3.49
N GLY A 26 -0.96 25.82 4.26
CA GLY A 26 -2.04 25.68 5.25
C GLY A 26 -3.50 25.71 4.80
N VAL A 27 -4.11 24.53 4.58
CA VAL A 27 -5.57 24.34 4.67
C VAL A 27 -5.91 22.91 5.14
N VAL A 28 -5.78 22.60 6.43
CA VAL A 28 -6.43 21.41 7.03
C VAL A 28 -7.26 21.86 8.24
N LEU A 29 -8.31 22.62 7.94
CA LEU A 29 -9.35 23.01 8.89
C LEU A 29 -10.65 23.34 8.14
N LYS A 30 -11.11 22.47 7.22
CA LYS A 30 -12.40 22.74 6.53
C LYS A 30 -13.23 21.55 6.03
N ALA A 31 -12.83 20.30 6.24
CA ALA A 31 -13.62 19.16 5.76
C ALA A 31 -14.94 18.94 6.52
N ARG A 32 -15.05 19.37 7.80
CA ARG A 32 -16.28 19.17 8.60
C ARG A 32 -17.39 20.21 8.37
N ARG A 33 -17.16 21.28 7.60
CA ARG A 33 -18.22 22.28 7.27
C ARG A 33 -18.95 22.00 5.95
N TYR A 34 -18.42 21.12 5.10
CA TYR A 34 -18.93 20.93 3.73
C TYR A 34 -20.34 20.32 3.68
N LEU A 35 -20.69 19.47 4.65
CA LEU A 35 -21.99 18.79 4.69
C LEU A 35 -23.15 19.69 5.17
N LYS A 36 -22.88 20.82 5.85
CA LYS A 36 -23.94 21.76 6.28
C LYS A 36 -24.38 22.71 5.17
N TYR A 37 -23.52 22.98 4.18
CA TYR A 37 -23.82 23.90 3.07
C TYR A 37 -24.73 23.30 1.98
N LYS A 38 -24.70 21.98 1.78
CA LYS A 38 -25.48 21.32 0.72
C LYS A 38 -27.00 21.40 0.90
N ARG A 39 -27.48 21.64 2.13
CA ARG A 39 -28.92 21.75 2.42
C ARG A 39 -29.49 23.16 2.24
N ALA A 40 -28.65 24.19 2.10
CA ALA A 40 -29.09 25.59 2.03
C ALA A 40 -29.23 26.15 0.61
N MET A 41 -28.61 25.52 -0.41
CA MET A 41 -28.59 26.08 -1.78
C MET A 41 -29.73 25.60 -2.70
N TYR A 42 -30.63 24.74 -2.24
CA TYR A 42 -31.71 24.19 -3.09
C TYR A 42 -32.98 25.08 -3.16
N SER A 43 -33.00 26.24 -2.50
CA SER A 43 -34.24 27.01 -2.33
C SER A 43 -34.38 28.27 -3.20
N GLN A 44 -33.44 28.60 -4.10
CA GLN A 44 -33.61 29.79 -4.94
C GLN A 44 -33.30 29.49 -6.40
N ALA A 45 -34.33 29.01 -7.10
CA ALA A 45 -34.40 29.01 -8.55
C ALA A 45 -35.18 30.25 -9.01
N PHE A 46 -34.51 31.22 -9.64
CA PHE A 46 -35.14 32.16 -10.55
C PHE A 46 -34.18 32.46 -11.72
N TYR A 47 -34.64 32.09 -12.93
CA TYR A 47 -34.42 32.72 -14.24
C TYR A 47 -32.98 33.05 -14.72
N GLN A 48 -32.50 32.28 -15.71
CA GLN A 48 -31.92 32.76 -17.00
C GLN A 48 -31.33 31.57 -17.81
N PRO A 49 -31.91 31.15 -18.97
CA PRO A 49 -31.45 29.95 -19.68
C PRO A 49 -30.19 30.14 -20.57
N ALA A 50 -29.70 31.36 -20.76
CA ALA A 50 -28.67 31.65 -21.78
C ALA A 50 -27.22 31.73 -21.26
N LEU A 51 -26.98 31.64 -19.95
CA LEU A 51 -25.63 31.71 -19.36
C LEU A 51 -25.09 30.33 -18.92
N TYR A 52 -25.91 29.28 -18.94
CA TYR A 52 -25.61 27.98 -18.32
C TYR A 52 -24.74 27.04 -19.18
N SER A 53 -24.55 27.35 -20.46
CA SER A 53 -23.81 26.51 -21.42
C SER A 53 -22.28 26.66 -21.27
N ASN A 54 -21.78 27.89 -21.13
CA ASN A 54 -20.34 28.17 -21.04
C ASN A 54 -19.74 27.81 -19.67
N ILE A 55 -20.53 27.85 -18.60
CA ILE A 55 -20.06 27.61 -17.22
C ILE A 55 -19.75 26.12 -17.02
N LYS A 56 -20.52 25.22 -17.65
CA LYS A 56 -20.25 23.76 -17.58
C LYS A 56 -18.93 23.39 -18.27
N SER A 57 -18.64 23.99 -19.42
CA SER A 57 -17.43 23.68 -20.20
C SER A 57 -16.16 24.23 -19.53
N VAL A 58 -16.23 25.43 -18.94
CA VAL A 58 -15.08 26.03 -18.21
C VAL A 58 -14.82 25.29 -16.89
N GLN A 59 -15.87 24.84 -16.18
CA GLN A 59 -15.69 24.06 -14.95
C GLN A 59 -15.05 22.69 -15.19
N THR A 60 -15.36 21.98 -16.29
CA THR A 60 -14.73 20.69 -16.59
C THR A 60 -13.27 20.84 -16.98
N SER A 61 -12.91 21.87 -17.76
CA SER A 61 -11.50 22.14 -18.14
C SER A 61 -10.62 22.47 -16.94
N ALA A 62 -11.13 23.25 -15.97
CA ALA A 62 -10.38 23.59 -14.77
C ALA A 62 -10.09 22.37 -13.88
N VAL A 63 -11.06 21.46 -13.71
CA VAL A 63 -10.87 20.23 -12.93
C VAL A 63 -9.85 19.29 -13.58
N LEU A 64 -9.88 19.15 -14.92
CA LEU A 64 -8.91 18.33 -15.66
C LEU A 64 -7.48 18.90 -15.59
N LEU A 65 -7.32 20.23 -15.68
CA LEU A 65 -6.02 20.90 -15.53
C LEU A 65 -5.47 20.83 -14.10
N LEU A 66 -6.33 20.82 -13.07
CA LEU A 66 -5.88 20.63 -11.69
C LEU A 66 -5.48 19.17 -11.40
N SER A 67 -6.09 18.20 -12.09
CA SER A 67 -5.76 16.78 -11.93
C SER A 67 -4.43 16.36 -12.58
N SER A 68 -3.84 17.16 -13.48
CA SER A 68 -2.50 16.88 -14.02
C SER A 68 -1.35 17.33 -13.10
N LEU A 69 -1.66 18.06 -12.02
CA LEU A 69 -0.69 18.53 -11.04
C LEU A 69 -0.49 17.55 -9.87
N VAL A 70 -1.27 16.47 -9.77
CA VAL A 70 -1.03 15.42 -8.76
C VAL A 70 0.14 14.53 -9.22
N PRO A 71 1.15 14.31 -8.36
CA PRO A 71 2.25 13.40 -8.67
C PRO A 71 1.72 12.01 -9.01
N THR A 72 2.19 11.42 -10.11
CA THR A 72 1.91 10.03 -10.44
C THR A 72 2.78 9.12 -9.58
N THR A 73 2.16 8.21 -8.84
CA THR A 73 2.87 7.16 -8.11
C THR A 73 2.72 5.84 -8.85
N TYR A 74 3.84 5.17 -9.16
CA TYR A 74 3.82 3.84 -9.76
C TYR A 74 3.61 2.79 -8.66
N ALA A 75 2.42 2.20 -8.61
CA ALA A 75 2.15 1.03 -7.77
C ALA A 75 2.41 -0.25 -8.56
N TRP A 76 2.85 -1.30 -7.87
CA TRP A 76 2.96 -2.62 -8.47
C TRP A 76 1.57 -3.20 -8.74
N GLY A 77 1.35 -3.63 -9.99
CA GLY A 77 0.24 -4.52 -10.35
C GLY A 77 0.69 -5.97 -10.43
N THR A 78 -0.17 -6.82 -10.99
CA THR A 78 0.11 -8.25 -11.25
C THR A 78 1.48 -8.50 -11.89
N LEU A 79 1.88 -7.69 -12.88
CA LEU A 79 3.18 -7.84 -13.53
C LEU A 79 4.33 -7.64 -12.54
N GLY A 80 4.26 -6.61 -11.70
CA GLY A 80 5.27 -6.32 -10.68
C GLY A 80 5.50 -7.47 -9.73
N HIS A 81 4.40 -8.06 -9.27
CA HIS A 81 4.42 -9.23 -8.41
C HIS A 81 5.13 -10.42 -9.03
N TYR A 82 4.79 -10.75 -10.26
CA TYR A 82 5.46 -11.82 -10.97
C TYR A 82 6.94 -11.50 -11.18
N THR A 83 7.28 -10.28 -11.59
CA THR A 83 8.67 -9.87 -11.79
C THR A 83 9.49 -10.05 -10.51
N VAL A 84 9.01 -9.57 -9.36
CA VAL A 84 9.73 -9.73 -8.08
C VAL A 84 9.87 -11.21 -7.70
N ALA A 85 8.82 -12.01 -7.86
CA ALA A 85 8.87 -13.43 -7.55
C ALA A 85 9.82 -14.22 -8.47
N TYR A 86 9.90 -13.83 -9.74
CA TYR A 86 10.87 -14.40 -10.69
C TYR A 86 12.30 -14.00 -10.35
N VAL A 87 12.54 -12.74 -10.00
CA VAL A 87 13.85 -12.31 -9.50
C VAL A 87 14.23 -13.12 -8.26
N ALA A 88 13.36 -13.21 -7.25
CA ALA A 88 13.62 -13.99 -6.04
C ALA A 88 13.95 -15.45 -6.33
N THR A 89 13.22 -16.08 -7.26
CA THR A 89 13.46 -17.47 -7.68
C THR A 89 14.90 -17.71 -8.16
N ASN A 90 15.56 -16.71 -8.75
CA ASN A 90 16.93 -16.81 -9.25
C ASN A 90 18.01 -16.60 -8.16
N PHE A 91 17.66 -16.02 -7.01
CA PHE A 91 18.63 -15.67 -5.96
C PHE A 91 18.50 -16.50 -4.68
N VAL A 92 17.43 -17.27 -4.52
CA VAL A 92 17.27 -18.13 -3.35
C VAL A 92 18.21 -19.35 -3.39
N SER A 93 18.65 -19.79 -2.21
CA SER A 93 19.44 -21.02 -2.09
C SER A 93 18.64 -22.26 -2.51
N THR A 94 19.34 -23.35 -2.86
CA THR A 94 18.69 -24.65 -3.15
C THR A 94 17.81 -25.12 -1.98
N ALA A 95 18.26 -24.93 -0.74
CA ALA A 95 17.49 -25.30 0.45
C ALA A 95 16.19 -24.47 0.58
N THR A 96 16.28 -23.16 0.34
CA THR A 96 15.11 -22.26 0.32
C THR A 96 14.13 -22.64 -0.79
N LYS A 97 14.64 -22.94 -1.99
CA LYS A 97 13.81 -23.42 -3.11
C LYS A 97 13.06 -24.70 -2.72
N SER A 98 13.76 -25.73 -2.24
CA SER A 98 13.13 -26.98 -1.83
C SER A 98 12.08 -26.77 -0.74
N TYR A 99 12.38 -25.96 0.28
CA TYR A 99 11.45 -25.65 1.36
C TYR A 99 10.14 -25.00 0.87
N PHE A 100 10.25 -23.97 0.01
CA PHE A 100 9.07 -23.31 -0.52
C PHE A 100 8.31 -24.18 -1.53
N GLN A 101 9.00 -24.96 -2.36
CA GLN A 101 8.34 -25.90 -3.28
C GLN A 101 7.53 -26.97 -2.53
N GLU A 102 8.05 -27.48 -1.41
CA GLU A 102 7.37 -28.42 -0.53
C GLU A 102 6.12 -27.80 0.10
N ILE A 103 6.27 -26.66 0.78
CA ILE A 103 5.15 -25.98 1.46
C ILE A 103 4.07 -25.54 0.48
N LEU A 104 4.46 -25.09 -0.71
CA LEU A 104 3.51 -24.66 -1.74
C LEU A 104 2.92 -25.82 -2.54
N GLY A 105 3.49 -27.02 -2.46
CA GLY A 105 3.10 -28.17 -3.26
C GLY A 105 3.32 -27.93 -4.76
N ASN A 106 4.34 -27.15 -5.13
CA ASN A 106 4.61 -26.77 -6.50
C ASN A 106 6.12 -26.83 -6.78
N THR A 107 6.54 -27.77 -7.62
CA THR A 107 7.95 -27.98 -8.00
C THR A 107 8.34 -27.33 -9.33
N SER A 108 7.43 -26.57 -9.95
CA SER A 108 7.71 -25.89 -11.22
C SER A 108 8.79 -24.81 -11.08
N THR A 109 9.29 -24.34 -12.21
CA THR A 109 10.20 -23.18 -12.28
C THR A 109 9.54 -21.89 -11.83
N ASP A 110 8.20 -21.84 -11.82
CA ASP A 110 7.40 -20.66 -11.50
C ASP A 110 6.83 -20.72 -10.08
N TYR A 111 7.32 -21.59 -9.19
CA TYR A 111 6.68 -21.90 -7.90
C TYR A 111 6.39 -20.65 -7.03
N LEU A 112 7.29 -19.66 -6.97
CA LEU A 112 7.01 -18.38 -6.28
C LEU A 112 6.08 -17.47 -7.10
N ALA A 113 6.31 -17.38 -8.42
CA ALA A 113 5.51 -16.51 -9.29
C ALA A 113 4.04 -16.94 -9.33
N SER A 114 3.77 -18.25 -9.32
CA SER A 114 2.42 -18.84 -9.36
C SER A 114 1.52 -18.41 -8.20
N VAL A 115 2.10 -17.94 -7.09
CA VAL A 115 1.36 -17.46 -5.91
C VAL A 115 1.55 -15.96 -5.63
N ALA A 116 2.31 -15.26 -6.46
CA ALA A 116 2.71 -13.87 -6.20
C ALA A 116 1.56 -12.86 -6.19
N THR A 117 0.37 -13.21 -6.68
CA THR A 117 -0.83 -12.34 -6.68
C THR A 117 -1.95 -12.85 -5.78
N TRP A 118 -1.68 -13.94 -5.02
CA TRP A 118 -2.69 -14.58 -4.20
C TRP A 118 -3.22 -13.63 -3.11
N SER A 119 -2.35 -12.90 -2.42
CA SER A 119 -2.74 -11.97 -1.34
C SER A 119 -3.69 -10.87 -1.84
N ASP A 120 -3.40 -10.28 -3.00
CA ASP A 120 -4.24 -9.25 -3.61
C ASP A 120 -5.64 -9.75 -3.99
N SER A 121 -5.76 -11.02 -4.36
CA SER A 121 -7.05 -11.65 -4.62
C SER A 121 -7.77 -11.99 -3.32
N TYR A 122 -7.04 -12.55 -2.35
CA TYR A 122 -7.59 -13.05 -1.09
C TYR A 122 -8.24 -11.94 -0.25
N ARG A 123 -7.66 -10.73 -0.23
CA ARG A 123 -8.20 -9.59 0.55
C ARG A 123 -9.62 -9.17 0.15
N TYR A 124 -10.09 -9.56 -1.04
CA TYR A 124 -11.45 -9.26 -1.51
C TYR A 124 -12.46 -10.36 -1.19
N THR A 125 -12.02 -11.47 -0.59
CA THR A 125 -12.92 -12.52 -0.09
C THR A 125 -13.41 -12.18 1.31
N THR A 126 -14.57 -12.69 1.71
CA THR A 126 -15.07 -12.55 3.09
C THR A 126 -14.07 -13.07 4.12
N ALA A 127 -13.39 -14.19 3.82
CA ALA A 127 -12.40 -14.79 4.72
C ALA A 127 -11.10 -13.97 4.82
N GLY A 128 -10.71 -13.28 3.74
CA GLY A 128 -9.46 -12.52 3.66
C GLY A 128 -9.59 -11.01 3.89
N ALA A 129 -10.80 -10.49 4.07
CA ALA A 129 -11.03 -9.05 4.23
C ALA A 129 -10.16 -8.41 5.33
N PHE A 130 -9.86 -9.16 6.40
CA PHE A 130 -8.98 -8.70 7.49
C PHE A 130 -7.54 -8.40 7.03
N SER A 131 -7.08 -8.97 5.92
CA SER A 131 -5.72 -8.82 5.43
C SER A 131 -5.53 -7.60 4.54
N ALA A 132 -6.59 -6.86 4.21
CA ALA A 132 -6.47 -5.66 3.36
C ALA A 132 -5.44 -4.63 3.87
N PRO A 133 -5.35 -4.33 5.18
CA PRO A 133 -4.34 -3.41 5.72
C PRO A 133 -2.91 -3.94 5.65
N PHE A 134 -2.69 -5.25 5.51
CA PHE A 134 -1.35 -5.86 5.46
C PHE A 134 -0.59 -5.54 4.18
N HIS A 135 -1.24 -4.86 3.25
CA HIS A 135 -0.65 -4.45 2.00
C HIS A 135 0.18 -3.16 2.16
N TYR A 136 -0.13 -2.27 3.10
CA TYR A 136 0.54 -0.97 3.16
C TYR A 136 0.87 -0.57 4.60
N ILE A 137 1.59 0.53 4.75
CA ILE A 137 1.67 1.30 5.98
C ILE A 137 1.40 2.76 5.61
N ASP A 138 0.36 3.34 6.23
CA ASP A 138 -0.08 4.70 5.93
C ASP A 138 0.77 5.68 6.74
N ALA A 139 1.89 6.11 6.14
CA ALA A 139 2.80 7.05 6.75
C ALA A 139 2.12 8.39 7.07
N GLN A 140 2.10 8.79 8.33
CA GLN A 140 1.55 10.08 8.76
C GLN A 140 2.64 11.15 8.74
N ASP A 141 3.16 11.42 7.55
CA ASP A 141 4.19 12.42 7.28
C ASP A 141 3.63 13.63 6.50
N SER A 142 4.49 14.42 5.84
CA SER A 142 4.10 15.66 5.16
C SER A 142 4.82 15.81 3.82
N PRO A 143 4.60 14.91 2.86
CA PRO A 143 5.22 15.00 1.54
C PRO A 143 4.70 16.24 0.78
N PRO A 144 5.54 16.87 -0.07
CA PRO A 144 6.94 16.54 -0.33
C PRO A 144 7.92 17.12 0.71
N SER A 145 7.43 17.87 1.71
CA SER A 145 8.29 18.65 2.62
C SER A 145 9.06 17.81 3.65
N SER A 146 8.48 16.70 4.10
CA SER A 146 9.11 15.75 5.02
C SER A 146 8.48 14.39 4.81
N CYS A 147 9.31 13.37 4.56
CA CYS A 147 8.87 11.98 4.45
C CYS A 147 9.44 11.18 5.62
N GLY A 148 8.65 10.28 6.19
CA GLY A 148 9.10 9.44 7.30
C GLY A 148 8.04 8.45 7.76
N VAL A 149 8.49 7.22 8.02
CA VAL A 149 7.65 6.13 8.53
C VAL A 149 8.06 5.83 9.97
N GLU A 150 7.09 5.76 10.87
CA GLU A 150 7.28 5.40 12.27
C GLU A 150 6.27 4.32 12.65
N TYR A 151 6.76 3.13 13.01
CA TYR A 151 5.92 1.94 13.12
C TYR A 151 4.76 2.10 14.13
N SER A 152 5.02 2.66 15.32
CA SER A 152 3.98 2.82 16.35
C SER A 152 2.91 3.84 15.95
N ARG A 153 3.30 4.90 15.23
CA ARG A 153 2.37 5.91 14.71
C ARG A 153 1.57 5.41 13.51
N ASP A 154 2.22 4.71 12.57
CA ASP A 154 1.69 4.50 11.22
C ASP A 154 1.03 3.13 10.99
N CYS A 155 1.36 2.10 11.78
CA CYS A 155 0.86 0.74 11.52
C CYS A 155 -0.62 0.53 11.89
N GLY A 156 -1.15 1.34 12.83
CA GLY A 156 -2.52 1.21 13.33
C GLY A 156 -2.82 -0.09 14.08
N SER A 157 -4.06 -0.24 14.57
CA SER A 157 -4.50 -1.41 15.35
C SER A 157 -4.93 -2.61 14.51
N SER A 158 -5.33 -2.39 13.25
CA SER A 158 -5.67 -3.44 12.29
C SER A 158 -4.43 -4.15 11.72
N GLY A 159 -3.23 -3.66 12.04
CA GLY A 159 -1.97 -4.08 11.44
C GLY A 159 -1.70 -3.41 10.11
N CYS A 160 -0.46 -3.58 9.67
CA CYS A 160 0.13 -3.05 8.45
C CYS A 160 1.09 -4.06 7.83
N VAL A 161 1.65 -3.74 6.67
CA VAL A 161 2.64 -4.58 5.96
C VAL A 161 3.83 -4.97 6.82
N VAL A 162 4.35 -4.07 7.66
CA VAL A 162 5.48 -4.36 8.56
C VAL A 162 5.10 -5.41 9.61
N SER A 163 3.92 -5.28 10.22
CA SER A 163 3.44 -6.27 11.20
C SER A 163 3.15 -7.63 10.56
N ALA A 164 2.68 -7.64 9.31
CA ALA A 164 2.39 -8.86 8.57
C ALA A 164 3.68 -9.60 8.21
N ILE A 165 4.69 -8.90 7.68
CA ILE A 165 6.01 -9.46 7.40
C ILE A 165 6.58 -10.11 8.66
N LYS A 166 6.55 -9.40 9.80
CA LYS A 166 7.02 -9.95 11.09
C LYS A 166 6.27 -11.23 11.47
N ASN A 167 4.94 -11.22 11.40
CA ASN A 167 4.10 -12.34 11.82
C ASN A 167 4.34 -13.59 10.95
N TYR A 168 4.22 -13.45 9.62
CA TYR A 168 4.33 -14.59 8.71
C TYR A 168 5.76 -15.12 8.59
N THR A 169 6.77 -14.25 8.71
CA THR A 169 8.17 -14.68 8.85
C THR A 169 8.36 -15.52 10.11
N THR A 170 7.77 -15.10 11.24
CA THR A 170 7.85 -15.87 12.49
C THR A 170 7.19 -17.25 12.36
N ILE A 171 6.06 -17.34 11.66
CA ILE A 171 5.37 -18.61 11.38
C ILE A 171 6.27 -19.54 10.56
N LEU A 172 6.88 -19.02 9.48
CA LEU A 172 7.78 -19.80 8.62
C LEU A 172 9.06 -20.22 9.33
N GLN A 173 9.64 -19.36 10.16
CA GLN A 173 10.87 -19.66 10.91
C GLN A 173 10.66 -20.70 12.01
N LYS A 174 9.50 -20.66 12.69
CA LYS A 174 9.18 -21.66 13.72
C LYS A 174 8.93 -23.03 13.09
N GLY A 175 8.28 -23.09 11.93
CA GLY A 175 8.01 -24.34 11.21
C GLY A 175 7.04 -25.30 11.94
N THR A 176 6.49 -24.92 13.10
CA THR A 176 5.61 -25.78 13.91
C THR A 176 4.12 -25.58 13.62
N ALA A 177 3.78 -24.68 12.70
CA ALA A 177 2.38 -24.47 12.28
C ALA A 177 1.91 -25.61 11.37
N SER A 178 0.59 -25.75 11.21
CA SER A 178 0.04 -26.73 10.25
C SER A 178 0.51 -26.42 8.82
N ALA A 179 0.55 -27.46 7.97
CA ALA A 179 0.92 -27.29 6.56
C ALA A 179 0.08 -26.21 5.84
N ALA A 180 -1.22 -26.11 6.16
CA ALA A 180 -2.09 -25.07 5.64
C ALA A 180 -1.66 -23.65 6.08
N ASN A 181 -1.28 -23.48 7.35
CA ASN A 181 -0.83 -22.19 7.87
C ASN A 181 0.55 -21.81 7.34
N LEU A 182 1.46 -22.78 7.17
CA LEU A 182 2.76 -22.56 6.52
C LEU A 182 2.57 -22.16 5.05
N ASN A 183 1.63 -22.81 4.34
CA ASN A 183 1.29 -22.47 2.96
C ASN A 183 0.78 -21.03 2.84
N ILE A 184 -0.14 -20.61 3.73
CA ILE A 184 -0.62 -19.21 3.77
C ILE A 184 0.54 -18.25 4.08
N ALA A 185 1.37 -18.57 5.09
CA ALA A 185 2.49 -17.72 5.46
C ALA A 185 3.51 -17.56 4.33
N ALA A 186 3.77 -18.63 3.56
CA ALA A 186 4.62 -18.59 2.38
C ALA A 186 4.05 -17.66 1.31
N LYS A 187 2.76 -17.78 1.00
CA LYS A 187 2.06 -16.92 0.02
C LYS A 187 2.09 -15.45 0.41
N VAL A 188 1.80 -15.13 1.67
CA VAL A 188 1.84 -13.74 2.17
C VAL A 188 3.26 -13.18 2.15
N SER A 189 4.28 -14.00 2.44
CA SER A 189 5.68 -13.53 2.44
C SER A 189 6.21 -13.20 1.03
N ILE A 190 5.65 -13.83 -0.02
CA ILE A 190 6.00 -13.56 -1.43
C ILE A 190 5.30 -12.29 -1.93
N ASN A 191 4.11 -11.98 -1.41
CA ASN A 191 3.37 -10.77 -1.72
C ASN A 191 2.94 -10.03 -0.44
N PRO A 192 3.80 -9.11 0.04
CA PRO A 192 3.43 -8.06 0.96
C PRO A 192 3.33 -6.71 0.21
N THR A 193 2.52 -6.55 -0.86
CA THR A 193 2.56 -5.28 -1.60
C THR A 193 1.72 -4.16 -1.06
N PHE A 194 2.38 -3.01 -1.09
CA PHE A 194 1.88 -1.65 -1.05
C PHE A 194 0.98 -1.34 -2.24
N LYS A 195 -0.32 -1.25 -1.97
CA LYS A 195 -1.19 -0.31 -2.68
C LYS A 195 -1.27 0.95 -1.85
N ASN A 196 -0.87 2.10 -2.40
CA ASN A 196 -1.38 3.37 -1.91
C ASN A 196 -2.86 3.45 -2.31
N ASN A 197 -3.72 3.74 -1.34
CA ASN A 197 -5.09 4.13 -1.59
C ASN A 197 -5.09 5.57 -2.09
N TYR A 198 -5.00 5.75 -3.42
CA TYR A 198 -5.37 6.99 -4.09
C TYR A 198 -6.73 6.81 -4.78
#